data_AF-A0A8T3XSY4-F1
#
_entry.id   AF-A0A8T3XSY4-F1
#
_cell.length_a   1.000
_cell.length_b   1.000
_cell.length_c   1.000
_cell.angle_alpha   90.00
_cell.angle_beta   90.00
_cell.angle_gamma   90.00
#
_symmetry.space_group_name_H-M   'P 1'
#
loop_
_entity.id
_entity.type
_entity.pdbx_description
1 polymer ?
#
loop_
_entity_poly.entity_id
_entity_poly.type
_entity_poly.pdbx_seq_one_letter_code
_entity_poly.pdbx_strand_id
1 'polypeptide(L)'
;MSEIPSSGLVRSLSLIDIVMVGIAAMIGGAIFVLVGPAMNEAGPALMIVFLVNGVITLFTAMTYAELGSALPEAGGGYGWIRQDYQDQMHSSADGWRGLHI
;
A
#
# COMPACT_ATOMS: atom_id res chain seq x y z
N MET A 1 -36.52 13.52 12.13
CA MET A 1 -35.35 13.04 11.39
C MET A 1 -34.24 12.85 12.42
N SER A 2 -34.03 11.63 12.93
CA SER A 2 -32.98 11.35 13.91
C SER A 2 -31.64 11.26 13.17
N GLU A 3 -30.71 12.16 13.44
CA GLU A 3 -29.34 12.03 12.94
C GLU A 3 -28.72 10.76 13.53
N ILE A 4 -28.29 9.85 12.67
CA ILE A 4 -27.48 8.70 13.08
C ILE A 4 -26.09 9.28 13.36
N PRO A 5 -25.59 9.26 14.61
CA PRO A 5 -24.23 9.71 14.87
C PRO A 5 -23.29 8.84 14.04
N SER A 6 -22.49 9.47 13.18
CA SER A 6 -21.44 8.78 12.44
C SER A 6 -20.47 8.18 13.45
N SER A 7 -20.61 6.89 13.72
CA SER A 7 -19.69 6.12 14.55
C SER A 7 -18.38 5.98 13.78
N GLY A 8 -17.59 7.05 13.75
CA GLY A 8 -16.27 7.08 13.12
C GLY A 8 -15.20 6.62 14.10
N LEU A 9 -14.22 5.85 13.62
CA LEU A 9 -13.03 5.54 14.42
C LEU A 9 -12.27 6.83 14.76
N VAL A 10 -11.86 6.95 16.02
CA VAL A 10 -10.94 8.00 16.44
C VAL A 10 -9.58 7.73 15.80
N ARG A 11 -9.03 8.69 15.05
CA ARG A 11 -7.64 8.64 14.58
C ARG A 11 -6.70 8.84 15.77
N SER A 12 -6.33 7.77 16.45
CA SER A 12 -5.43 7.79 17.61
C SER A 12 -4.05 7.15 17.35
N LEU A 13 -3.83 6.53 16.19
CA LEU A 13 -2.55 5.88 15.88
C LEU A 13 -1.45 6.93 15.70
N SER A 14 -0.37 6.75 16.47
CA SER A 14 0.89 7.45 16.28
C SER A 14 1.72 6.80 15.16
N LEU A 15 2.73 7.52 14.67
CA LEU A 15 3.67 7.00 13.66
C LEU A 15 4.30 5.67 14.10
N ILE A 16 4.69 5.59 15.38
CA ILE A 16 5.32 4.39 15.93
C ILE A 16 4.35 3.21 15.89
N ASP A 17 3.08 3.42 16.22
CA ASP A 17 2.07 2.36 16.20
C ASP A 17 1.89 1.81 14.78
N ILE A 18 1.83 2.69 13.78
CA ILE A 18 1.70 2.31 12.37
C ILE A 18 2.93 1.53 11.89
N VAL A 19 4.13 2.02 12.22
CA VAL A 19 5.39 1.35 11.85
C VAL A 19 5.48 -0.02 12.51
N MET A 20 5.12 -0.14 13.79
CA MET A 20 5.13 -1.41 14.51
C MET A 20 4.14 -2.41 13.92
N VAL A 21 2.94 -1.96 13.54
CA VAL A 21 1.96 -2.80 12.82
C VAL A 21 2.55 -3.30 11.49
N GLY A 22 3.23 -2.43 10.73
CA GLY A 22 3.92 -2.81 9.50
C GLY A 22 5.00 -3.88 9.72
N ILE A 23 5.87 -3.69 10.72
CA ILE A 23 6.93 -4.66 11.06
C ILE A 23 6.33 -6.00 11.49
N ALA A 24 5.29 -5.97 12.34
CA ALA A 24 4.60 -7.18 12.78
C ALA A 24 3.98 -7.95 11.61
N ALA A 25 3.39 -7.24 10.64
CA ALA A 25 2.83 -7.86 9.43
C ALA A 25 3.90 -8.49 8.54
N MET A 26 5.07 -7.86 8.38
CA MET A 26 6.17 -8.40 7.56
C MET A 26 6.85 -9.61 8.22
N ILE A 27 7.15 -9.53 9.52
CA ILE A 27 7.87 -10.60 10.23
C ILE A 27 6.93 -11.77 10.56
N GLY A 28 5.68 -11.50 10.95
CA GLY A 28 4.79 -12.49 11.57
C GLY A 28 4.58 -13.76 10.75
N GLY A 29 4.34 -13.64 9.45
CA GLY A 29 4.10 -14.79 8.57
C GLY A 29 5.24 -15.09 7.60
N ALA A 30 5.84 -14.06 7.00
CA ALA A 30 6.68 -14.25 5.82
C ALA A 30 8.01 -14.94 6.15
N ILE A 31 8.70 -14.55 7.23
CA ILE A 31 10.06 -15.06 7.50
C ILE A 31 10.04 -16.54 7.90
N PHE A 32 9.07 -16.95 8.72
CA PHE A 32 9.00 -18.31 9.25
C PHE A 32 8.61 -19.34 8.18
N VAL A 33 7.82 -18.93 7.19
CA VAL A 33 7.38 -19.81 6.09
C VAL A 33 8.38 -19.84 4.95
N LEU A 34 9.00 -18.70 4.62
CA LEU A 34 9.75 -18.56 3.37
C LEU A 34 11.25 -18.87 3.51
N VAL A 35 11.85 -18.69 4.70
CA VAL A 35 13.30 -18.88 4.89
C VAL A 35 13.72 -20.34 4.72
N GLY A 36 12.94 -21.30 5.21
CA GLY A 36 13.29 -22.74 5.13
C GLY A 36 13.47 -23.22 3.69
N PRO A 37 12.48 -23.05 2.80
CA PRO A 37 12.63 -23.35 1.38
C PRO A 37 13.73 -22.52 0.71
N ALA A 38 13.82 -21.23 1.03
CA ALA A 38 14.83 -20.35 0.43
C ALA A 38 16.28 -20.76 0.80
N MET A 39 16.51 -21.27 2.00
CA MET A 39 17.82 -21.81 2.41
C MET A 39 18.19 -23.09 1.66
N ASN A 40 17.22 -23.93 1.30
CA ASN A 40 17.49 -25.15 0.53
C ASN A 40 17.90 -24.82 -0.91
N GLU A 41 17.30 -23.80 -1.51
CA GLU A 41 17.59 -23.37 -2.89
C GLU A 41 18.86 -22.50 -2.97
N ALA A 42 18.96 -21.46 -2.15
CA ALA A 42 20.05 -20.49 -2.24
C ALA A 42 21.27 -20.84 -1.37
N GLY A 43 21.11 -21.70 -0.38
CA GLY A 43 22.19 -22.06 0.55
C GLY A 43 22.81 -20.83 1.24
N PRO A 44 24.14 -20.76 1.39
CA PRO A 44 24.82 -19.62 2.02
C PRO A 44 24.62 -18.28 1.29
N ALA A 45 24.24 -18.31 0.01
CA ALA A 45 23.99 -17.10 -0.77
C ALA A 45 22.69 -16.37 -0.37
N LEU A 46 21.86 -16.96 0.50
CA LEU A 46 20.60 -16.35 0.93
C LEU A 46 20.79 -14.96 1.53
N MET A 47 21.89 -14.69 2.24
CA MET A 47 22.18 -13.35 2.77
C MET A 47 22.34 -12.29 1.66
N ILE A 48 22.98 -12.66 0.54
CA ILE A 48 23.15 -11.75 -0.61
C ILE A 48 21.79 -11.47 -1.25
N VAL A 49 20.96 -12.52 -1.39
CA VAL A 49 19.60 -12.39 -1.93
C VAL A 49 18.72 -11.49 -1.07
N PHE A 50 18.82 -11.57 0.26
CA PHE A 50 18.12 -10.66 1.17
C PHE A 50 18.61 -9.22 1.04
N LEU A 51 19.92 -9.00 0.89
CA LEU A 51 20.48 -7.66 0.74
C LEU A 51 19.97 -7.00 -0.56
N VAL A 52 19.99 -7.72 -1.67
CA VAL A 52 19.47 -7.23 -2.96
C VAL A 52 17.96 -6.99 -2.89
N ASN A 53 17.18 -7.90 -2.29
CA ASN A 53 15.75 -7.70 -2.07
C ASN A 53 15.45 -6.48 -1.19
N GLY A 54 16.28 -6.21 -0.18
CA GLY A 54 16.14 -5.03 0.68
C GLY A 54 16.24 -3.74 -0.13
N VAL A 55 17.21 -3.66 -1.06
CA VAL A 55 17.36 -2.51 -1.97
C VAL A 55 16.13 -2.35 -2.86
N ILE A 56 15.66 -3.44 -3.49
CA ILE A 56 14.47 -3.40 -4.35
C ILE A 56 13.23 -2.97 -3.56
N THR A 57 13.04 -3.53 -2.37
CA THR A 57 11.90 -3.23 -1.49
C THR A 57 11.91 -1.78 -1.04
N LEU A 58 13.09 -1.17 -0.83
CA LEU A 58 13.21 0.24 -0.49
C LEU A 58 12.66 1.14 -1.62
N PHE A 59 13.00 0.85 -2.88
CA PHE A 59 12.45 1.59 -4.02
C PHE A 59 10.93 1.46 -4.09
N THR A 60 10.41 0.24 -3.93
CA THR A 60 8.96 0.00 -3.86
C THR A 60 8.33 0.80 -2.72
N ALA A 61 8.91 0.78 -1.51
CA ALA A 61 8.39 1.49 -0.35
C ALA A 61 8.34 3.01 -0.58
N MET A 62 9.29 3.59 -1.30
CA MET A 62 9.27 5.01 -1.67
C MET A 62 8.07 5.34 -2.57
N THR A 63 7.80 4.55 -3.61
CA THR A 63 6.61 4.76 -4.46
C THR A 63 5.31 4.65 -3.65
N TYR A 64 5.23 3.69 -2.73
CA TYR A 64 4.07 3.56 -1.85
C TYR A 64 3.94 4.74 -0.87
N ALA A 65 5.06 5.29 -0.40
CA ALA A 65 5.07 6.47 0.47
C ALA A 65 4.60 7.73 -0.29
N GLU A 66 5.07 7.93 -1.52
CA GLU A 66 4.61 9.02 -2.39
C GLU A 66 3.10 8.92 -2.63
N LEU A 67 2.62 7.74 -3.02
CA LEU A 67 1.20 7.53 -3.31
C LEU A 67 0.32 7.63 -2.07
N GLY A 68 0.78 7.11 -0.93
CA GLY A 68 0.09 7.25 0.36
C GLY A 68 0.05 8.70 0.87
N SER A 69 1.04 9.53 0.53
CA SER A 69 1.05 10.96 0.84
C SER A 69 0.14 11.78 -0.09
N ALA A 70 0.06 11.39 -1.37
CA ALA A 70 -0.79 12.05 -2.36
C ALA A 70 -2.28 11.73 -2.17
N LEU A 71 -2.60 10.50 -1.76
CA LEU A 71 -3.97 10.00 -1.60
C LEU A 71 -4.20 9.56 -0.13
N PRO A 72 -4.46 10.50 0.80
CA PRO A 72 -4.54 10.23 2.25
C PRO A 72 -5.90 9.63 2.69
N GLU A 73 -6.41 8.67 1.90
CA GLU A 73 -7.67 7.98 2.15
C GLU A 73 -7.44 6.57 2.72
N ALA A 74 -8.36 6.12 3.58
CA ALA A 74 -8.34 4.77 4.11
C ALA A 74 -8.80 3.78 3.03
N GLY A 75 -7.86 3.07 2.41
CA GLY A 75 -8.16 2.11 1.35
C GLY A 75 -6.96 1.44 0.70
N GLY A 76 -5.74 1.98 0.89
CA GLY A 76 -4.51 1.42 0.32
C GLY A 76 -4.60 1.26 -1.19
N GLY A 77 -3.99 0.19 -1.73
CA GLY A 77 -3.96 -0.06 -3.18
C GLY A 77 -5.32 -0.09 -3.87
N TYR A 78 -6.37 -0.58 -3.20
CA TYR A 78 -7.72 -0.57 -3.76
C TYR A 78 -8.29 0.85 -3.86
N GLY A 79 -8.02 1.69 -2.86
CA GLY A 79 -8.40 3.11 -2.88
C GLY A 79 -7.74 3.86 -4.03
N TRP A 80 -6.45 3.62 -4.25
CA TRP A 80 -5.69 4.25 -5.33
C TRP A 80 -6.23 3.91 -6.72
N ILE A 81 -6.49 2.62 -6.96
CA ILE A 81 -7.05 2.16 -8.25
C ILE A 81 -8.45 2.75 -8.44
N ARG A 82 -9.29 2.73 -7.40
CA ARG A 82 -10.63 3.31 -7.47
C ARG A 82 -10.58 4.78 -7.87
N GLN A 83 -9.66 5.55 -7.31
CA GLN A 83 -9.53 6.98 -7.60
C GLN A 83 -9.10 7.24 -9.06
N ASP A 84 -8.13 6.47 -9.56
CA ASP A 84 -7.73 6.52 -10.97
C ASP A 84 -8.89 6.19 -11.92
N TYR A 85 -9.69 5.17 -11.61
CA TYR A 85 -10.90 4.84 -12.39
C TYR A 85 -11.94 5.96 -12.37
N GLN A 86 -12.14 6.63 -11.23
CA GLN A 86 -13.06 7.76 -11.13
C GLN A 86 -12.58 8.94 -11.97
N ASP A 87 -11.28 9.28 -11.92
CA ASP A 87 -10.69 10.34 -12.73
C ASP A 87 -10.78 10.04 -14.23
N GLN A 88 -10.55 8.79 -14.64
CA GLN A 88 -10.69 8.38 -16.05
C GLN A 88 -12.14 8.54 -16.54
N MET A 89 -13.12 8.21 -15.69
CA MET A 89 -14.54 8.34 -16.02
C MET A 89 -14.97 9.81 -16.11
N HIS A 90 -14.43 10.67 -15.25
CA HIS A 90 -14.65 12.12 -15.31
C HIS A 90 -14.03 12.73 -16.58
N SER A 91 -12.78 12.39 -16.91
CA SER A 91 -12.13 12.89 -18.13
C SER A 91 -12.81 12.37 -19.40
N SER A 92 -13.31 11.13 -19.39
CA SER A 92 -14.09 10.59 -20.50
C SER A 92 -15.38 11.39 -20.67
N ALA A 93 -16.14 11.62 -19.59
CA ALA A 93 -17.37 12.40 -19.64
C ALA A 93 -17.15 13.85 -20.13
N ASP A 94 -16.05 14.50 -19.75
CA ASP A 94 -15.69 15.83 -20.23
C ASP A 94 -15.21 15.82 -21.69
N GLY A 95 -14.51 14.77 -22.11
CA GLY A 95 -14.09 14.56 -23.50
C GLY A 95 -15.27 14.41 -24.47
N TRP A 96 -16.33 13.68 -24.07
CA TRP A 96 -17.57 13.58 -24.85
C TRP A 96 -18.35 14.90 -24.89
N ARG A 97 -18.29 15.71 -23.82
CA ARG A 97 -18.92 17.04 -23.76
C ARG A 97 -18.21 18.07 -24.62
N GLY A 98 -16.92 17.92 -24.89
CA GLY A 98 -16.15 18.77 -25.80
C GLY A 98 -16.36 18.50 -27.30
N LEU A 99 -17.01 17.38 -27.68
CA LEU A 99 -17.26 17.00 -29.08
C LEU A 99 -18.57 17.57 -29.66
N HIS A 100 -19.30 18.38 -28.89
CA HIS A 100 -20.47 19.12 -29.35
C HIS A 100 -20.12 20.58 -29.69
N ILE A 101 -19.21 20.76 -30.64
CA ILE A 101 -19.05 21.95 -31.50
C ILE A 101 -18.80 21.51 -32.93
#